data_AF-A0A1I6EZK3-F1
#
_entry.id   AF-A0A1I6EZK3-F1
#
_cell.length_a   1.000
_cell.length_b   1.000
_cell.length_c   1.000
_cell.angle_alpha   90.00
_cell.angle_beta   90.00
_cell.angle_gamma   90.00
#
_symmetry.space_group_name_H-M   'P 1'
#
loop_
_entity.id
_entity.type
_entity.pdbx_description
1 polymer ?
#
loop_
_entity_poly.entity_id
_entity_poly.type
_entity_poly.pdbx_seq_one_letter_code
_entity_poly.pdbx_strand_id
1 'polypeptide(L)'
;MVFDLIRQSNGEPESIYWKKAASLLIFREPAEFCLGVAEGTPFGSGSGAGLQKDMLDGVRTAVGLGMYKIAHMETISLFQGGMGFDRISDSACNILKSFFIDYTQDVCRRHNVETERIRVENASWSSEFFRWESKIVELPTNTITYLRKGQARQKKIATLLTPERFLRELPVAEPNGFWSWSWANHGGELRNDFNFDVARNVARNVKARLARQHPDIVALYLQHLEEVEKKPYPIGEDPKALVKWYAQGAKLIRKGEDAVLPDSSDQFNDFVRSLVEVYRQAIEHTDSWLLLWNGAVPHAERVAQVLFRSMVIHYCRANGVEMSSEANAGRGPVDFKFSGWSGRALIEMKLVKSSKIWDGILAQLPEYQNAEGVEFGLYVAIAFTDDDYSDSVRNKLNEAARLASEYYNMNIEAVLIDGRRKDSASKLKNRELSDQLHRGSEEEESEDQ
;
A
#
# COMPACT_ATOMS: atom_id res chain seq x y z
N MET A 1 25.39 3.21 -21.37
CA MET A 1 24.39 3.96 -22.18
C MET A 1 23.04 4.03 -21.48
N VAL A 2 22.25 2.96 -21.39
CA VAL A 2 20.93 3.02 -20.73
C VAL A 2 21.04 3.51 -19.28
N PHE A 3 22.00 2.96 -18.50
CA PHE A 3 22.32 3.42 -17.15
C PHE A 3 22.71 4.91 -17.10
N ASP A 4 23.49 5.38 -18.07
CA ASP A 4 23.91 6.79 -18.13
C ASP A 4 22.74 7.72 -18.44
N LEU A 5 21.84 7.32 -19.33
CA LEU A 5 20.63 8.07 -19.68
C LEU A 5 19.67 8.15 -18.49
N ILE A 6 19.50 7.06 -17.73
CA ILE A 6 18.68 7.05 -16.50
C ILE A 6 19.31 7.93 -15.40
N ARG A 7 20.64 7.94 -15.31
CA ARG A 7 21.34 8.84 -14.39
C ARG A 7 21.15 10.30 -14.78
N GLN A 8 21.28 10.63 -16.07
CA GLN A 8 21.08 12.00 -16.59
C GLN A 8 19.63 12.45 -16.48
N SER A 9 18.67 11.52 -16.43
CA SER A 9 17.26 11.86 -16.21
C SER A 9 16.94 12.12 -14.74
N ASN A 10 17.85 11.86 -13.80
CA ASN A 10 17.61 11.91 -12.35
C ASN A 10 16.35 11.13 -11.91
N GLY A 11 16.01 10.06 -12.64
CA GLY A 11 14.80 9.28 -12.40
C GLY A 11 13.47 9.94 -12.82
N GLU A 12 13.49 11.10 -13.50
CA GLU A 12 12.29 11.78 -13.98
C GLU A 12 11.72 11.18 -15.27
N PRO A 13 10.49 10.63 -15.28
CA PRO A 13 9.93 9.96 -16.46
C PRO A 13 9.70 10.86 -17.69
N GLU A 14 9.50 12.15 -17.46
CA GLU A 14 9.21 13.12 -18.53
C GLU A 14 10.45 13.64 -19.26
N SER A 15 11.63 13.40 -18.68
CA SER A 15 12.92 13.82 -19.23
C SER A 15 13.18 13.18 -20.61
N ILE A 16 13.83 13.95 -21.50
CA ILE A 16 14.27 13.46 -22.81
C ILE A 16 15.19 12.24 -22.66
N TYR A 17 16.01 12.19 -21.60
CA TYR A 17 16.93 11.09 -21.34
C TYR A 17 16.20 9.83 -20.89
N TRP A 18 15.15 9.96 -20.09
CA TRP A 18 14.30 8.83 -19.69
C TRP A 18 13.54 8.27 -20.88
N LYS A 19 12.88 9.13 -21.67
CA LYS A 19 12.18 8.74 -22.90
C LYS A 19 13.13 8.04 -23.89
N LYS A 20 14.39 8.51 -23.97
CA LYS A 20 15.42 7.88 -24.78
C LYS A 20 15.86 6.52 -24.24
N ALA A 21 16.17 6.41 -22.94
CA ALA A 21 16.49 5.14 -22.29
C ALA A 21 15.36 4.11 -22.47
N ALA A 22 14.12 4.56 -22.30
CA ALA A 22 12.93 3.78 -22.52
C ALA A 22 12.92 3.21 -23.94
N SER A 23 13.11 4.05 -24.96
CA SER A 23 13.08 3.60 -26.37
C SER A 23 14.13 2.52 -26.69
N LEU A 24 15.24 2.50 -25.97
CA LEU A 24 16.35 1.56 -26.15
C LEU A 24 16.10 0.19 -25.51
N LEU A 25 15.14 0.10 -24.59
CA LEU A 25 14.73 -1.13 -23.93
C LEU A 25 13.55 -1.82 -24.62
N ILE A 26 13.09 -1.29 -25.76
CA ILE A 26 12.09 -1.94 -26.60
C ILE A 26 12.82 -2.80 -27.65
N PHE A 27 12.89 -4.10 -27.40
CA PHE A 27 13.41 -5.06 -28.36
C PHE A 27 12.27 -5.75 -29.10
N ARG A 28 12.32 -5.70 -30.43
CA ARG A 28 11.43 -6.47 -31.30
C ARG A 28 11.96 -7.89 -31.41
N GLU A 29 11.06 -8.86 -31.52
CA GLU A 29 11.45 -10.24 -31.76
C GLU A 29 12.19 -10.37 -33.11
N PRO A 30 13.41 -10.95 -33.11
CA PRO A 30 14.24 -11.06 -34.29
C PRO A 30 13.91 -12.37 -35.01
N ALA A 31 12.77 -12.39 -35.70
CA ALA A 31 12.24 -13.55 -36.44
C ALA A 31 13.24 -14.15 -37.44
N GLU A 32 14.25 -13.39 -37.87
CA GLU A 32 15.27 -13.84 -38.82
C GLU A 32 16.17 -14.96 -38.28
N PHE A 33 16.25 -15.12 -36.95
CA PHE A 33 17.02 -16.18 -36.30
C PHE A 33 16.26 -17.49 -36.18
N CYS A 34 14.91 -17.45 -36.19
CA CYS A 34 14.06 -18.61 -35.97
C CYS A 34 14.39 -19.39 -34.67
N LEU A 35 14.92 -18.71 -33.65
CA LEU A 35 15.20 -19.27 -32.33
C LEU A 35 14.06 -18.89 -31.38
N GLY A 36 13.46 -19.86 -30.69
CA GLY A 36 12.36 -19.64 -29.76
C GLY A 36 11.62 -20.94 -29.42
N VAL A 37 10.65 -20.87 -28.49
CA VAL A 37 9.85 -22.01 -28.02
C VAL A 37 8.46 -22.11 -28.68
N ALA A 38 8.14 -21.22 -29.61
CA ALA A 38 6.83 -21.16 -30.24
C ALA A 38 6.67 -22.22 -31.35
N GLU A 39 5.70 -23.12 -31.20
CA GLU A 39 5.45 -24.21 -32.16
C GLU A 39 4.78 -23.78 -33.48
N GLY A 40 4.20 -22.58 -33.56
CA GLY A 40 3.31 -22.18 -34.68
C GLY A 40 3.72 -20.96 -35.51
N THR A 41 4.67 -20.13 -35.05
CA THR A 41 5.08 -18.90 -35.74
C THR A 41 6.41 -18.37 -35.18
N PRO A 42 7.33 -17.87 -36.03
CA PRO A 42 8.53 -17.13 -35.59
C PRO A 42 8.24 -15.64 -35.32
N PHE A 43 6.96 -15.27 -35.30
CA PHE A 43 6.47 -13.92 -35.02
C PHE A 43 5.68 -13.93 -33.71
N GLY A 44 6.36 -13.92 -32.57
CA GLY A 44 5.77 -13.62 -31.28
C GLY A 44 5.66 -12.10 -31.01
N SER A 45 5.43 -11.75 -29.74
CA SER A 45 4.94 -10.43 -29.33
C SER A 45 6.04 -9.41 -29.00
N GLY A 46 7.32 -9.79 -28.93
CA GLY A 46 8.41 -8.90 -28.50
C GLY A 46 8.17 -8.22 -27.14
N SER A 47 9.05 -7.28 -26.75
CA SER A 47 8.90 -6.53 -25.49
C SER A 47 7.89 -5.37 -25.66
N GLY A 48 6.70 -5.50 -25.08
CA GLY A 48 5.64 -4.47 -25.09
C GLY A 48 5.86 -3.33 -24.08
N ALA A 49 5.08 -2.24 -24.23
CA ALA A 49 5.21 -1.00 -23.45
C ALA A 49 5.06 -1.16 -21.92
N GLY A 50 4.30 -2.15 -21.44
CA GLY A 50 4.18 -2.43 -20.01
C GLY A 50 5.48 -2.92 -19.37
N LEU A 51 6.26 -3.70 -20.13
CA LEU A 51 7.46 -4.39 -19.64
C LEU A 51 8.74 -3.55 -19.74
N GLN A 52 8.72 -2.58 -20.66
CA GLN A 52 9.72 -1.52 -20.76
C GLN A 52 9.81 -0.72 -19.45
N LYS A 53 8.66 -0.45 -18.83
CA LYS A 53 8.56 0.27 -17.55
C LYS A 53 9.26 -0.50 -16.43
N ASP A 54 9.01 -1.80 -16.38
CA ASP A 54 9.60 -2.74 -15.43
C ASP A 54 11.14 -2.77 -15.52
N MET A 55 11.69 -2.85 -16.74
CA MET A 55 13.15 -2.78 -16.94
C MET A 55 13.74 -1.42 -16.55
N LEU A 56 13.04 -0.32 -16.83
CA LEU A 56 13.47 1.02 -16.41
C LEU A 56 13.49 1.15 -14.88
N ASP A 57 12.51 0.57 -14.20
CA ASP A 57 12.43 0.54 -12.74
C ASP A 57 13.54 -0.32 -12.12
N GLY A 58 13.87 -1.46 -12.72
CA GLY A 58 15.02 -2.28 -12.31
C GLY A 58 16.35 -1.54 -12.48
N VAL A 59 16.55 -0.88 -13.63
CA VAL A 59 17.75 -0.05 -13.87
C VAL A 59 17.80 1.15 -12.93
N ARG A 60 16.67 1.80 -12.65
CA ARG A 60 16.57 2.91 -11.67
C ARG A 60 16.96 2.45 -10.26
N THR A 61 16.46 1.29 -9.83
CA THR A 61 16.81 0.68 -8.54
C THR A 61 18.31 0.39 -8.47
N ALA A 62 18.88 -0.24 -9.51
CA ALA A 62 20.32 -0.53 -9.58
C ALA A 62 21.17 0.75 -9.51
N VAL A 63 20.79 1.81 -10.25
CA VAL A 63 21.47 3.12 -10.19
C VAL A 63 21.37 3.75 -8.79
N GLY A 64 20.21 3.63 -8.13
CA GLY A 64 20.00 4.10 -6.75
C GLY A 64 20.88 3.37 -5.72
N LEU A 65 21.22 2.10 -5.98
CA LEU A 65 22.15 1.29 -5.18
C LEU A 65 23.64 1.53 -5.55
N GLY A 66 23.94 2.50 -6.42
CA GLY A 66 25.31 2.77 -6.88
C GLY A 66 25.84 1.80 -7.93
N MET A 67 24.98 0.95 -8.50
CA MET A 67 25.35 0.04 -9.58
C MET A 67 25.21 0.74 -10.94
N TYR A 68 26.33 1.27 -11.44
CA TYR A 68 26.36 1.99 -12.73
C TYR A 68 26.72 1.09 -13.93
N LYS A 69 27.15 -0.13 -13.66
CA LYS A 69 27.41 -1.18 -14.64
C LYS A 69 26.99 -2.52 -14.04
N ILE A 70 26.35 -3.34 -14.86
CA ILE A 70 26.04 -4.72 -14.56
C ILE A 70 26.89 -5.61 -15.48
N ALA A 71 27.57 -6.61 -14.89
CA ALA A 71 28.34 -7.59 -15.66
C ALA A 71 27.43 -8.57 -16.40
N HIS A 72 26.21 -8.78 -15.89
CA HIS A 72 25.23 -9.74 -16.37
C HIS A 72 23.89 -9.03 -16.55
N MET A 73 23.30 -9.09 -17.75
CA MET A 73 21.97 -8.52 -18.05
C MET A 73 20.88 -9.17 -17.19
N GLU A 74 21.08 -10.44 -16.86
CA GLU A 74 20.30 -11.28 -15.95
C GLU A 74 20.14 -10.64 -14.57
N THR A 75 21.11 -9.83 -14.11
CA THR A 75 21.04 -9.17 -12.80
C THR A 75 19.87 -8.18 -12.72
N ILE A 76 19.44 -7.57 -13.83
CA ILE A 76 18.25 -6.70 -13.85
C ILE A 76 16.98 -7.51 -13.56
N SER A 77 16.95 -8.81 -13.92
CA SER A 77 15.82 -9.70 -13.64
C SER A 77 15.70 -10.12 -12.17
N LEU A 78 16.75 -9.92 -11.36
CA LEU A 78 16.69 -10.18 -9.91
C LEU A 78 15.94 -9.07 -9.16
N PHE A 79 15.95 -7.84 -9.69
CA PHE A 79 15.32 -6.68 -9.05
C PHE A 79 13.81 -6.57 -9.34
N GLN A 80 13.28 -7.37 -10.26
CA GLN A 80 11.85 -7.48 -10.50
C GLN A 80 11.49 -8.92 -10.86
N GLY A 81 10.50 -9.48 -10.16
CA GLY A 81 10.05 -10.85 -10.34
C GLY A 81 9.65 -11.16 -11.79
N GLY A 82 10.57 -11.78 -12.53
CA GLY A 82 10.31 -12.45 -13.80
C GLY A 82 10.58 -11.63 -15.06
N MET A 83 11.85 -11.57 -15.50
CA MET A 83 12.17 -11.38 -16.91
C MET A 83 12.05 -12.74 -17.62
N GLY A 84 11.21 -12.85 -18.66
CA GLY A 84 11.18 -14.05 -19.49
C GLY A 84 12.48 -14.19 -20.30
N PHE A 85 13.07 -15.39 -20.31
CA PHE A 85 14.37 -15.70 -20.93
C PHE A 85 14.46 -15.40 -22.42
N ASP A 86 13.32 -15.52 -23.12
CA ASP A 86 13.14 -15.15 -24.53
C ASP A 86 13.68 -13.75 -24.84
N ARG A 87 13.62 -12.85 -23.85
CA ARG A 87 13.94 -11.43 -24.01
C ARG A 87 15.42 -11.11 -23.94
N ILE A 88 16.21 -11.88 -23.19
CA ILE A 88 17.68 -11.73 -23.18
C ILE A 88 18.23 -12.18 -24.53
N SER A 89 17.70 -13.29 -25.05
CA SER A 89 18.00 -13.78 -26.39
C SER A 89 17.63 -12.72 -27.44
N ASP A 90 16.42 -12.16 -27.38
CA ASP A 90 15.98 -11.09 -28.28
C ASP A 90 16.89 -9.86 -28.23
N SER A 91 17.24 -9.40 -27.02
CA SER A 91 18.15 -8.26 -26.84
C SER A 91 19.52 -8.54 -27.44
N ALA A 92 20.12 -9.69 -27.13
CA ALA A 92 21.43 -10.08 -27.66
C ALA A 92 21.41 -10.19 -29.19
N CYS A 93 20.38 -10.82 -29.76
CA CYS A 93 20.19 -10.96 -31.19
C CYS A 93 20.02 -9.61 -31.89
N ASN A 94 19.27 -8.67 -31.31
CA ASN A 94 19.13 -7.31 -31.87
C ASN A 94 20.42 -6.51 -31.75
N ILE A 95 21.12 -6.59 -30.62
CA ILE A 95 22.37 -5.84 -30.40
C ILE A 95 23.47 -6.30 -31.36
N LEU A 96 23.57 -7.61 -31.58
CA LEU A 96 24.61 -8.21 -32.40
C LEU A 96 24.20 -8.43 -33.86
N LYS A 97 22.99 -7.97 -34.26
CA LYS A 97 22.37 -8.30 -35.55
C LYS A 97 23.26 -7.98 -36.75
N SER A 98 23.98 -6.86 -36.74
CA SER A 98 24.91 -6.48 -37.81
C SER A 98 26.02 -7.52 -37.99
N PHE A 99 26.59 -8.03 -36.89
CA PHE A 99 27.63 -9.06 -36.95
C PHE A 99 27.10 -10.39 -37.48
N PHE A 100 25.85 -10.74 -37.15
CA PHE A 100 25.20 -11.94 -37.70
C PHE A 100 24.88 -11.81 -39.19
N ILE A 101 24.55 -10.61 -39.65
CA ILE A 101 24.39 -10.32 -41.09
C ILE A 101 25.71 -10.57 -41.81
N ASP A 102 26.81 -9.96 -41.36
CA ASP A 102 28.14 -10.11 -41.95
C ASP A 102 28.57 -11.58 -41.95
N TYR A 103 28.41 -12.26 -40.81
CA TYR A 103 28.73 -13.69 -40.67
C TYR A 103 27.92 -14.55 -41.66
N THR A 104 26.62 -14.28 -41.78
CA THR A 104 25.75 -15.05 -42.68
C THR A 104 26.16 -14.84 -44.14
N GLN A 105 26.47 -13.60 -44.53
CA GLN A 105 26.97 -13.29 -45.87
C GLN A 105 28.29 -14.00 -46.17
N ASP A 106 29.21 -14.06 -45.22
CA ASP A 106 30.47 -14.78 -45.36
C ASP A 106 30.26 -16.28 -45.58
N VAL A 107 29.34 -16.89 -44.82
CA VAL A 107 28.99 -18.30 -44.97
C VAL A 107 28.32 -18.55 -46.31
N CYS A 108 27.34 -17.74 -46.71
CA CYS A 108 26.67 -17.88 -48.00
C CYS A 108 27.63 -17.76 -49.17
N ARG A 109 28.56 -16.79 -49.14
CA ARG A 109 29.61 -16.65 -50.15
C ARG A 109 30.54 -17.87 -50.20
N ARG A 110 30.96 -18.39 -49.04
CA ARG A 110 31.84 -19.56 -48.95
C ARG A 110 31.21 -20.84 -49.51
N HIS A 111 29.92 -21.02 -49.30
CA HIS A 111 29.20 -22.23 -49.69
C HIS A 111 28.33 -22.06 -50.94
N ASN A 112 28.46 -20.92 -51.63
CA ASN A 112 27.72 -20.59 -52.85
C ASN A 112 26.19 -20.70 -52.68
N VAL A 113 25.68 -20.23 -51.54
CA VAL A 113 24.25 -20.16 -51.22
C VAL A 113 23.67 -18.88 -51.82
N GLU A 114 22.53 -19.00 -52.50
CA GLU A 114 21.83 -17.87 -53.12
C GLU A 114 21.30 -16.88 -52.07
N THR A 115 21.45 -15.58 -52.35
CA THR A 115 21.01 -14.49 -51.47
C THR A 115 20.19 -13.48 -52.26
N GLU A 116 19.24 -12.84 -51.59
CA GLU A 116 18.42 -11.79 -52.17
C GLU A 116 18.49 -10.51 -51.36
N ARG A 117 18.23 -9.37 -52.02
CA ARG A 117 18.12 -8.07 -51.35
C ARG A 117 16.83 -7.99 -50.56
N ILE A 118 16.95 -7.91 -49.24
CA ILE A 118 15.81 -7.84 -48.33
C ILE A 118 16.04 -6.77 -47.26
N ARG A 119 14.98 -6.08 -46.87
CA ARG A 119 15.01 -5.10 -45.78
C ARG A 119 15.01 -5.84 -44.45
N VAL A 120 16.03 -5.60 -43.63
CA VAL A 120 16.14 -6.11 -42.26
C VAL A 120 16.01 -4.94 -41.28
N GLU A 121 15.11 -5.11 -40.32
CA GLU A 121 14.91 -4.15 -39.23
C GLU A 121 16.02 -4.31 -38.17
N ASN A 122 16.44 -3.19 -37.55
CA ASN A 122 17.55 -3.15 -36.60
C ASN A 122 18.87 -3.73 -37.15
N ALA A 123 19.12 -3.60 -38.46
CA ALA A 123 20.30 -4.15 -39.11
C ALA A 123 21.60 -3.41 -38.77
N SER A 124 21.51 -2.20 -38.22
CA SER A 124 22.67 -1.42 -37.79
C SER A 124 22.34 -0.45 -36.65
N TRP A 125 23.39 0.10 -36.06
CA TRP A 125 23.31 1.02 -34.92
C TRP A 125 23.87 2.40 -35.29
N SER A 126 23.10 3.46 -35.01
CA SER A 126 23.58 4.84 -35.04
C SER A 126 23.94 5.30 -33.63
N SER A 127 25.23 5.52 -33.39
CA SER A 127 25.75 6.06 -32.12
C SER A 127 25.41 7.54 -31.94
N GLU A 128 25.33 8.30 -33.02
CA GLU A 128 24.99 9.73 -33.01
C GLU A 128 23.55 9.96 -32.54
N PHE A 129 22.60 9.20 -33.09
CA PHE A 129 21.18 9.34 -32.77
C PHE A 129 20.68 8.33 -31.74
N PHE A 130 21.55 7.47 -31.20
CA PHE A 130 21.22 6.37 -30.29
C PHE A 130 19.97 5.61 -30.75
N ARG A 131 19.99 5.09 -31.98
CA ARG A 131 18.85 4.37 -32.57
C ARG A 131 19.29 3.22 -33.46
N TRP A 132 18.43 2.21 -33.54
CA TRP A 132 18.53 1.13 -34.49
C TRP A 132 18.04 1.58 -35.87
N GLU A 133 18.74 1.19 -36.93
CA GLU A 133 18.45 1.56 -38.31
C GLU A 133 18.27 0.32 -39.18
N SER A 134 17.19 0.29 -39.95
CA SER A 134 16.89 -0.77 -40.91
C SER A 134 17.75 -0.59 -42.17
N LYS A 135 18.26 -1.69 -42.72
CA LYS A 135 19.06 -1.67 -43.95
C LYS A 135 18.55 -2.70 -44.95
N ILE A 136 18.79 -2.44 -46.23
CA ILE A 136 18.64 -3.43 -47.29
C ILE A 136 19.97 -4.18 -47.38
N VAL A 137 19.94 -5.48 -47.18
CA VAL A 137 21.12 -6.36 -47.15
C VAL A 137 20.87 -7.58 -48.01
N GLU A 138 21.94 -8.22 -48.49
CA GLU A 138 21.87 -9.47 -49.24
C GLU A 138 21.96 -10.64 -48.27
N LEU A 139 20.89 -11.41 -48.14
CA LEU A 139 20.79 -12.53 -47.22
C LEU A 139 20.01 -13.69 -47.87
N PRO A 140 20.23 -14.94 -47.43
CA PRO A 140 19.34 -16.04 -47.77
C PRO A 140 17.96 -15.74 -47.20
N THR A 141 16.91 -16.18 -47.89
CA THR A 141 15.53 -15.92 -47.48
C THR A 141 14.76 -17.22 -47.30
N ASN A 142 13.78 -17.19 -46.39
CA ASN A 142 12.87 -18.30 -46.18
C ASN A 142 11.42 -17.80 -46.23
N THR A 143 10.55 -18.54 -46.90
CA THR A 143 9.12 -18.23 -46.96
C THR A 143 8.38 -19.06 -45.92
N ILE A 144 7.96 -18.41 -44.85
CA ILE A 144 7.31 -19.09 -43.72
C ILE A 144 5.80 -18.95 -43.83
N THR A 145 5.11 -20.08 -43.68
CA THR A 145 3.65 -20.13 -43.58
C THR A 145 3.25 -20.14 -42.10
N TYR A 146 2.37 -19.23 -41.68
CA TYR A 146 1.92 -19.10 -40.29
C TYR A 146 0.42 -18.76 -40.23
N LEU A 147 -0.21 -19.11 -39.10
CA LEU A 147 -1.63 -18.80 -38.87
C LEU A 147 -1.77 -17.44 -38.17
N ARG A 148 -2.63 -16.57 -38.70
CA ARG A 148 -3.02 -15.32 -38.04
C ARG A 148 -4.52 -15.12 -38.15
N LYS A 149 -5.20 -15.02 -36.99
CA LYS A 149 -6.68 -14.95 -36.91
C LYS A 149 -7.38 -16.09 -37.67
N GLY A 150 -6.86 -17.31 -37.53
CA GLY A 150 -7.43 -18.52 -38.17
C GLY A 150 -7.17 -18.67 -39.67
N GLN A 151 -6.42 -17.74 -40.30
CA GLN A 151 -6.08 -17.81 -41.73
C GLN A 151 -4.58 -18.07 -41.93
N ALA A 152 -4.26 -18.97 -42.87
CA ALA A 152 -2.89 -19.20 -43.30
C ALA A 152 -2.36 -17.98 -44.08
N ARG A 153 -1.17 -17.52 -43.70
CA ARG A 153 -0.45 -16.42 -44.35
C ARG A 153 0.97 -16.86 -44.64
N GLN A 154 1.52 -16.36 -45.74
CA GLN A 154 2.93 -16.53 -46.08
C GLN A 154 3.67 -15.21 -45.92
N LYS A 155 4.88 -15.27 -45.37
CA LYS A 155 5.78 -14.13 -45.30
C LYS A 155 7.20 -14.59 -45.60
N LYS A 156 7.82 -13.89 -46.55
CA LYS A 156 9.25 -14.03 -46.84
C LYS A 156 10.03 -13.26 -45.77
N ILE A 157 10.98 -13.93 -45.13
CA ILE A 157 11.87 -13.34 -44.14
C ILE A 157 13.33 -13.61 -44.51
N ALA A 158 14.24 -12.78 -44.01
CA ALA A 158 15.66 -13.07 -44.07
C ALA A 158 16.00 -14.19 -43.08
N THR A 159 17.00 -14.99 -43.40
CA THR A 159 17.53 -16.03 -42.51
C THR A 159 18.92 -15.60 -42.03
N LEU A 160 19.12 -15.57 -40.71
CA LEU A 160 20.41 -15.31 -40.09
C LEU A 160 20.98 -16.59 -39.49
N LEU A 161 22.23 -16.89 -39.84
CA LEU A 161 22.97 -18.02 -39.30
C LEU A 161 23.63 -17.64 -37.98
N THR A 162 23.52 -18.51 -36.98
CA THR A 162 24.10 -18.32 -35.65
C THR A 162 25.25 -19.30 -35.45
N PRO A 163 26.48 -18.85 -35.16
CA PRO A 163 27.58 -19.75 -34.80
C PRO A 163 27.23 -20.55 -33.54
N GLU A 164 27.54 -21.85 -33.55
CA GLU A 164 27.23 -22.80 -32.47
C GLU A 164 27.69 -22.33 -31.08
N ARG A 165 28.86 -21.66 -31.00
CA ARG A 165 29.39 -21.11 -29.73
C ARG A 165 28.47 -20.13 -28.99
N PHE A 166 27.48 -19.57 -29.68
CA PHE A 166 26.48 -18.66 -29.10
C PHE A 166 25.23 -19.41 -28.62
N LEU A 167 25.05 -20.67 -29.01
CA LEU A 167 24.02 -21.55 -28.49
C LEU A 167 24.49 -22.08 -27.13
N ARG A 168 23.72 -21.81 -26.09
CA ARG A 168 23.99 -22.30 -24.74
C ARG A 168 22.68 -22.79 -24.13
N GLU A 169 22.74 -23.88 -23.38
CA GLU A 169 21.75 -24.09 -22.33
C GLU A 169 21.88 -22.90 -21.37
N LEU A 170 20.76 -22.23 -21.11
CA LEU A 170 20.73 -20.98 -20.36
C LEU A 170 21.41 -21.21 -18.98
N PRO A 171 22.53 -20.53 -18.65
CA PRO A 171 23.10 -20.57 -17.30
C PRO A 171 22.42 -19.47 -16.50
N VAL A 172 21.51 -19.84 -15.60
CA VAL A 172 20.54 -18.88 -15.04
C VAL A 172 20.75 -18.63 -13.55
N ALA A 173 20.81 -17.35 -13.16
CA ALA A 173 20.44 -16.93 -11.81
C ALA A 173 18.92 -17.04 -11.67
N GLU A 174 18.42 -18.27 -11.48
CA GLU A 174 16.98 -18.52 -11.40
C GLU A 174 16.44 -18.06 -10.06
N PRO A 175 15.17 -17.63 -9.95
CA PRO A 175 14.53 -17.46 -8.64
C PRO A 175 14.65 -18.72 -7.77
N ASN A 176 14.49 -19.91 -8.37
CA ASN A 176 14.65 -21.19 -7.67
C ASN A 176 16.11 -21.50 -7.35
N GLY A 177 17.04 -21.16 -8.24
CA GLY A 177 18.48 -21.32 -8.04
C GLY A 177 19.00 -20.39 -6.93
N PHE A 178 18.60 -19.12 -6.97
CA PHE A 178 18.80 -18.14 -5.92
C PHE A 178 18.17 -18.59 -4.61
N TRP A 179 16.93 -19.08 -4.62
CA TRP A 179 16.29 -19.59 -3.41
C TRP A 179 17.03 -20.80 -2.85
N SER A 180 17.43 -21.74 -3.70
CA SER A 180 18.19 -22.94 -3.30
C SER A 180 19.56 -22.56 -2.73
N TRP A 181 20.27 -21.64 -3.39
CA TRP A 181 21.54 -21.12 -2.92
C TRP A 181 21.38 -20.32 -1.62
N SER A 182 20.37 -19.46 -1.52
CA SER A 182 20.08 -18.67 -0.32
C SER A 182 19.64 -19.56 0.84
N TRP A 183 18.89 -20.63 0.58
CA TRP A 183 18.56 -21.63 1.58
C TRP A 183 19.79 -22.36 2.10
N ALA A 184 20.75 -22.69 1.22
CA ALA A 184 22.00 -23.36 1.60
C ALA A 184 22.99 -22.43 2.33
N ASN A 185 23.09 -21.17 1.91
CA ASN A 185 24.13 -20.24 2.38
C ASN A 185 23.63 -19.22 3.42
N HIS A 186 22.35 -18.84 3.35
CA HIS A 186 21.68 -17.86 4.22
C HIS A 186 20.43 -18.45 4.91
N GLY A 187 20.28 -19.77 4.94
CA GLY A 187 19.07 -20.41 5.45
C GLY A 187 18.77 -20.13 6.93
N GLY A 188 19.77 -19.71 7.71
CA GLY A 188 19.57 -19.26 9.09
C GLY A 188 18.79 -17.94 9.16
N GLU A 189 19.22 -16.94 8.40
CA GLU A 189 18.58 -15.63 8.30
C GLU A 189 17.16 -15.76 7.73
N LEU A 190 17.01 -16.49 6.61
CA LEU A 190 15.70 -16.71 5.99
C LEU A 190 14.70 -17.41 6.91
N ARG A 191 15.15 -18.43 7.68
CA ARG A 191 14.28 -19.10 8.65
C ARG A 191 13.90 -18.19 9.80
N ASN A 192 14.82 -17.35 10.28
CA ASN A 192 14.52 -16.39 11.35
C ASN A 192 13.48 -15.37 10.88
N ASP A 193 13.65 -14.80 9.69
CA ASP A 193 12.71 -13.83 9.12
C ASP A 193 11.35 -14.46 8.85
N PHE A 194 11.32 -15.68 8.30
CA PHE A 194 10.07 -16.40 8.06
C PHE A 194 9.38 -16.78 9.38
N ASN A 195 10.12 -17.22 10.40
CA ASN A 195 9.57 -17.49 11.72
C ASN A 195 8.97 -16.23 12.35
N PHE A 196 9.63 -15.08 12.19
CA PHE A 196 9.11 -13.79 12.65
C PHE A 196 7.83 -13.39 11.93
N ASP A 197 7.78 -13.55 10.60
CA ASP A 197 6.58 -13.30 9.80
C ASP A 197 5.42 -14.21 10.22
N VAL A 198 5.66 -15.52 10.32
CA VAL A 198 4.67 -16.51 10.78
C VAL A 198 4.18 -16.20 12.19
N ALA A 199 5.05 -15.78 13.11
CA ALA A 199 4.64 -15.39 14.46
C ALA A 199 3.65 -14.21 14.44
N ARG A 200 3.77 -13.30 13.47
CA ARG A 200 3.00 -12.06 13.41
C ARG A 200 1.76 -12.14 12.52
N ASN A 201 1.83 -12.89 11.41
CA ASN A 201 0.90 -12.76 10.28
C ASN A 201 0.06 -14.01 9.99
N VAL A 202 0.04 -15.01 10.89
CA VAL A 202 -0.86 -16.17 10.70
C VAL A 202 -2.30 -15.82 11.05
N ALA A 203 -3.18 -15.93 10.05
CA ALA A 203 -4.62 -15.69 10.18
C ALA A 203 -5.32 -16.68 11.15
N ARG A 204 -6.40 -16.22 11.79
CA ARG A 204 -7.14 -16.99 12.82
C ARG A 204 -7.63 -18.35 12.33
N ASN A 205 -8.13 -18.43 11.10
CA ASN A 205 -8.60 -19.68 10.48
C ASN A 205 -7.46 -20.69 10.28
N VAL A 206 -6.26 -20.22 9.93
CA VAL A 206 -5.08 -21.07 9.79
C VAL A 206 -4.63 -21.61 11.14
N LYS A 207 -4.60 -20.77 12.19
CA LYS A 207 -4.31 -21.21 13.58
C LYS A 207 -5.27 -22.32 14.02
N ALA A 208 -6.57 -22.12 13.81
CA ALA A 208 -7.60 -23.10 14.16
C ALA A 208 -7.52 -24.39 13.33
N ARG A 209 -7.11 -24.31 12.05
CA ARG A 209 -6.86 -25.50 11.21
C ARG A 209 -5.66 -26.29 11.72
N LEU A 210 -4.53 -25.63 11.99
CA LEU A 210 -3.32 -26.29 12.48
C LEU A 210 -3.55 -26.91 13.87
N ALA A 211 -4.25 -26.24 14.77
CA ALA A 211 -4.63 -26.80 16.06
C ALA A 211 -5.44 -28.10 15.94
N ARG A 212 -6.36 -28.18 14.97
CA ARG A 212 -7.12 -29.41 14.69
C ARG A 212 -6.28 -30.53 14.07
N GLN A 213 -5.26 -30.16 13.30
CA GLN A 213 -4.34 -31.11 12.65
C GLN A 213 -3.28 -31.64 13.62
N HIS A 214 -2.99 -30.90 14.70
CA HIS A 214 -1.97 -31.22 15.71
C HIS A 214 -2.54 -31.19 17.14
N PRO A 215 -3.50 -32.09 17.47
CA PRO A 215 -4.15 -32.10 18.79
C PRO A 215 -3.19 -32.44 19.95
N ASP A 216 -2.13 -33.17 19.66
CA ASP A 216 -1.02 -33.48 20.57
C ASP A 216 -0.28 -32.22 21.05
N ILE A 217 0.04 -31.30 20.13
CA ILE A 217 0.66 -30.01 20.46
C ILE A 217 -0.30 -29.14 21.29
N VAL A 218 -1.60 -29.18 20.97
CA VAL A 218 -2.63 -28.46 21.75
C VAL A 218 -2.70 -29.00 23.17
N ALA A 219 -2.66 -30.32 23.36
CA ALA A 219 -2.66 -30.93 24.69
C ALA A 219 -1.45 -30.48 25.53
N LEU A 220 -0.25 -30.48 24.93
CA LEU A 220 0.97 -29.96 25.59
C LEU A 220 0.84 -28.48 25.98
N TYR A 221 0.27 -27.65 25.11
CA TYR A 221 0.03 -26.24 25.42
C TYR A 221 -0.99 -26.05 26.56
N LEU A 222 -2.06 -26.84 26.59
CA LEU A 222 -3.04 -26.79 27.67
C LEU A 222 -2.42 -27.20 29.01
N GLN A 223 -1.61 -28.26 29.03
CA GLN A 223 -0.88 -28.68 30.23
C GLN A 223 0.06 -27.57 30.71
N HIS A 224 0.79 -26.93 29.81
CA HIS A 224 1.62 -25.76 30.14
C HIS A 224 0.77 -24.62 30.74
N LEU A 225 -0.41 -24.31 30.18
CA LEU A 225 -1.32 -23.30 30.72
C LEU A 225 -1.91 -23.65 32.10
N GLU A 226 -1.97 -24.94 32.45
CA GLU A 226 -2.38 -25.39 33.79
C GLU A 226 -1.25 -25.21 34.81
N GLU A 227 0.00 -25.38 34.37
CA GLU A 227 1.20 -25.18 35.19
C GLU A 227 1.55 -23.70 35.41
N VAL A 228 1.16 -22.82 34.48
CA VAL A 228 1.38 -21.37 34.59
C VAL A 228 0.40 -20.75 35.59
N GLU A 229 0.94 -20.08 36.61
CA GLU A 229 0.14 -19.32 37.58
C GLU A 229 -0.69 -18.23 36.89
N LYS A 230 -2.02 -18.37 36.97
CA LYS A 230 -2.97 -17.38 36.43
C LYS A 230 -3.23 -16.32 37.48
N LYS A 231 -2.49 -15.20 37.40
CA LYS A 231 -2.75 -14.05 38.27
C LYS A 231 -4.18 -13.55 38.05
N PRO A 232 -4.95 -13.31 39.12
CA PRO A 232 -6.27 -12.71 38.99
C PRO A 232 -6.14 -11.35 38.32
N TYR A 233 -7.15 -10.96 37.53
CA TYR A 233 -7.19 -9.63 36.96
C TYR A 233 -7.14 -8.58 38.09
N PRO A 234 -6.21 -7.60 38.05
CA PRO A 234 -6.05 -6.64 39.13
C PRO A 234 -7.19 -5.61 39.07
N ILE A 235 -8.33 -5.94 39.68
CA ILE A 235 -9.54 -5.08 39.73
C ILE A 235 -9.20 -3.67 40.23
N GLY A 236 -8.27 -3.59 41.18
CA GLY A 236 -7.80 -2.34 41.77
C GLY A 236 -7.00 -1.44 40.83
N GLU A 237 -6.33 -1.97 39.81
CA GLU A 237 -5.63 -1.20 38.78
C GLU A 237 -6.54 -0.97 37.56
N ASP A 238 -7.29 -2.00 37.20
CA ASP A 238 -8.19 -2.07 36.05
C ASP A 238 -7.55 -1.65 34.70
N PRO A 239 -6.42 -2.28 34.30
CA PRO A 239 -5.64 -1.88 33.13
C PRO A 239 -6.36 -2.02 31.78
N LYS A 240 -7.45 -2.79 31.74
CA LYS A 240 -8.32 -2.96 30.55
C LYS A 240 -9.65 -2.21 30.68
N ALA A 241 -9.80 -1.36 31.70
CA ALA A 241 -11.00 -0.55 31.97
C ALA A 241 -12.32 -1.36 32.03
N LEU A 242 -12.29 -2.57 32.58
CA LEU A 242 -13.43 -3.48 32.64
C LEU A 242 -14.38 -3.17 33.82
N VAL A 243 -13.91 -2.49 34.87
CA VAL A 243 -14.64 -2.33 36.14
C VAL A 243 -14.85 -0.86 36.54
N LYS A 244 -13.81 -0.03 36.49
CA LYS A 244 -13.83 1.36 37.00
C LYS A 244 -14.51 2.35 36.08
N TRP A 245 -14.76 1.97 34.82
CA TRP A 245 -15.31 2.87 33.79
C TRP A 245 -16.62 3.53 34.24
N TYR A 246 -17.51 2.80 34.92
CA TYR A 246 -18.81 3.32 35.35
C TYR A 246 -18.67 4.40 36.44
N ALA A 247 -17.81 4.16 37.43
CA ALA A 247 -17.59 5.07 38.56
C ALA A 247 -16.78 6.31 38.17
N GLN A 248 -15.86 6.20 37.20
CA GLN A 248 -15.15 7.36 36.65
C GLN A 248 -16.09 8.26 35.84
N GLY A 249 -16.93 7.67 34.98
CA GLY A 249 -17.97 8.40 34.26
C GLY A 249 -18.92 9.16 35.19
N ALA A 250 -19.31 8.55 36.32
CA ALA A 250 -20.22 9.18 37.28
C ALA A 250 -19.63 10.42 37.99
N LYS A 251 -18.29 10.51 38.13
CA LYS A 251 -17.63 11.67 38.75
C LYS A 251 -17.59 12.90 37.86
N LEU A 252 -17.63 12.71 36.53
CA LEU A 252 -17.59 13.81 35.54
C LEU A 252 -18.90 14.61 35.51
N ILE A 253 -20.04 13.99 35.87
CA ILE A 253 -21.39 14.60 35.83
C ILE A 253 -21.53 15.75 36.83
N ARG A 254 -20.77 15.78 37.94
CA ARG A 254 -20.97 16.76 39.02
C ARG A 254 -20.67 18.22 38.64
N LYS A 255 -20.39 18.53 37.38
CA LYS A 255 -19.95 19.86 36.92
C LYS A 255 -20.67 20.42 35.68
N GLY A 256 -21.80 19.87 35.23
CA GLY A 256 -22.55 20.40 34.06
C GLY A 256 -24.01 20.72 34.38
N GLU A 257 -24.48 21.83 33.81
CA GLU A 257 -25.77 22.52 33.98
C GLU A 257 -27.04 21.68 33.68
N ASP A 258 -28.20 22.27 33.98
CA ASP A 258 -29.53 21.67 33.91
C ASP A 258 -29.78 20.89 32.60
N ALA A 259 -30.39 19.71 32.73
CA ALA A 259 -30.73 18.85 31.60
C ALA A 259 -31.73 19.55 30.66
N VAL A 260 -31.33 19.73 29.39
CA VAL A 260 -32.21 20.23 28.32
C VAL A 260 -32.57 19.06 27.43
N LEU A 261 -33.83 18.64 27.48
CA LEU A 261 -34.35 17.60 26.61
C LEU A 261 -34.38 18.12 25.16
N PRO A 262 -33.86 17.37 24.18
CA PRO A 262 -34.02 17.75 22.78
C PRO A 262 -35.49 17.63 22.37
N ASP A 263 -36.10 18.71 21.90
CA ASP A 263 -37.53 18.76 21.54
C ASP A 263 -37.79 18.64 20.02
N SER A 264 -36.73 18.57 19.20
CA SER A 264 -36.79 18.36 17.75
C SER A 264 -35.69 17.43 17.25
N SER A 265 -35.83 16.91 16.02
CA SER A 265 -34.81 16.07 15.38
C SER A 265 -33.46 16.81 15.24
N ASP A 266 -33.49 18.10 14.89
CA ASP A 266 -32.28 18.91 14.77
C ASP A 266 -31.58 19.11 16.12
N GLN A 267 -32.35 19.42 17.18
CA GLN A 267 -31.81 19.52 18.54
C GLN A 267 -31.28 18.17 19.03
N PHE A 268 -31.90 17.06 18.63
CA PHE A 268 -31.42 15.73 18.95
C PHE A 268 -30.08 15.45 18.27
N ASN A 269 -29.94 15.82 17.00
CA ASN A 269 -28.68 15.70 16.27
C ASN A 269 -27.59 16.57 16.89
N ASP A 270 -27.91 17.81 17.28
CA ASP A 270 -26.99 18.70 17.99
C ASP A 270 -26.57 18.15 19.37
N PHE A 271 -27.50 17.54 20.10
CA PHE A 271 -27.18 16.84 21.34
C PHE A 271 -26.16 15.73 21.08
N VAL A 272 -26.35 14.89 20.07
CA VAL A 272 -25.42 13.79 19.76
C VAL A 272 -24.06 14.33 19.27
N ARG A 273 -24.03 15.42 18.48
CA ARG A 273 -22.79 16.12 18.13
C ARG A 273 -22.05 16.62 19.38
N SER A 274 -22.78 17.17 20.35
CA SER A 274 -22.18 17.65 21.60
C SER A 274 -21.53 16.53 22.41
N LEU A 275 -22.07 15.30 22.38
CA LEU A 275 -21.44 14.14 23.04
C LEU A 275 -20.07 13.80 22.42
N VAL A 276 -19.97 13.84 21.09
CA VAL A 276 -18.70 13.64 20.37
C VAL A 276 -17.74 14.78 20.66
N GLU A 277 -18.22 16.02 20.73
CA GLU A 277 -17.37 17.18 21.04
C GLU A 277 -16.87 17.13 22.49
N VAL A 278 -17.68 16.72 23.46
CA VAL A 278 -17.21 16.49 24.85
C VAL A 278 -16.10 15.45 24.89
N TYR A 279 -16.27 14.34 24.17
CA TYR A 279 -15.23 13.32 24.07
C TYR A 279 -13.97 13.85 23.38
N ARG A 280 -14.13 14.59 22.28
CA ARG A 280 -13.03 15.23 21.56
C ARG A 280 -12.28 16.20 22.46
N GLN A 281 -12.96 17.10 23.17
CA GLN A 281 -12.36 18.02 24.12
C GLN A 281 -11.60 17.30 25.24
N ALA A 282 -12.17 16.24 25.80
CA ALA A 282 -11.50 15.44 26.80
C ALA A 282 -10.19 14.83 26.26
N ILE A 283 -10.20 14.25 25.07
CA ILE A 283 -9.00 13.67 24.46
C ILE A 283 -8.00 14.75 24.00
N GLU A 284 -8.45 15.82 23.36
CA GLU A 284 -7.58 16.81 22.72
C GLU A 284 -6.99 17.83 23.71
N HIS A 285 -7.67 18.10 24.82
CA HIS A 285 -7.31 19.22 25.70
C HIS A 285 -7.16 18.84 27.17
N THR A 286 -7.37 17.57 27.54
CA THR A 286 -7.12 17.08 28.90
C THR A 286 -6.24 15.83 28.89
N ASP A 287 -5.80 15.37 30.06
CA ASP A 287 -4.99 14.15 30.20
C ASP A 287 -5.72 12.85 29.83
N SER A 288 -6.99 12.92 29.39
CA SER A 288 -7.77 11.74 28.98
C SER A 288 -7.17 11.02 27.76
N TRP A 289 -6.33 11.68 26.94
CA TRP A 289 -5.58 11.00 25.89
C TRP A 289 -4.69 9.88 26.45
N LEU A 290 -4.19 9.98 27.69
CA LEU A 290 -3.39 8.93 28.34
C LEU A 290 -4.14 7.59 28.39
N LEU A 291 -5.47 7.63 28.52
CA LEU A 291 -6.33 6.44 28.59
C LEU A 291 -6.44 5.71 27.25
N LEU A 292 -6.03 6.36 26.14
CA LEU A 292 -5.96 5.75 24.82
C LEU A 292 -4.60 5.06 24.57
N TRP A 293 -3.65 5.11 25.50
CA TRP A 293 -2.31 4.56 25.33
C TRP A 293 -1.94 3.55 26.43
N ASN A 294 -1.32 2.44 26.00
CA ASN A 294 -0.61 1.51 26.88
C ASN A 294 0.90 1.71 26.71
N GLY A 295 1.49 2.56 27.55
CA GLY A 295 2.89 2.96 27.40
C GLY A 295 3.12 3.68 26.07
N ALA A 296 3.90 3.07 25.17
CA ALA A 296 4.19 3.62 23.84
C ALA A 296 3.26 3.08 22.73
N VAL A 297 2.32 2.19 23.05
CA VAL A 297 1.44 1.55 22.06
C VAL A 297 0.00 2.07 22.25
N PRO A 298 -0.66 2.57 21.19
CA PRO A 298 -2.06 2.97 21.29
C PRO A 298 -2.96 1.75 21.55
N HIS A 299 -3.95 1.91 22.41
CA HIS A 299 -4.93 0.86 22.71
C HIS A 299 -5.76 0.48 21.48
N ALA A 300 -6.43 -0.67 21.58
CA ALA A 300 -7.38 -1.12 20.56
C ALA A 300 -8.62 -0.22 20.50
N GLU A 301 -9.28 -0.20 19.34
CA GLU A 301 -10.52 0.54 19.05
C GLU A 301 -11.58 0.36 20.17
N ARG A 302 -11.72 -0.87 20.69
CA ARG A 302 -12.64 -1.18 21.78
C ARG A 302 -12.42 -0.35 23.06
N VAL A 303 -11.18 0.02 23.37
CA VAL A 303 -10.91 0.83 24.58
C VAL A 303 -11.38 2.27 24.36
N ALA A 304 -11.18 2.83 23.16
CA ALA A 304 -11.70 4.16 22.81
C ALA A 304 -13.24 4.19 22.87
N GLN A 305 -13.90 3.14 22.36
CA GLN A 305 -15.35 2.97 22.45
C GLN A 305 -15.83 2.88 23.92
N VAL A 306 -15.16 2.09 24.77
CA VAL A 306 -15.50 1.99 26.20
C VAL A 306 -15.32 3.32 26.91
N LEU A 307 -14.26 4.06 26.57
CA LEU A 307 -14.00 5.38 27.13
C LEU A 307 -15.10 6.37 26.74
N PHE A 308 -15.44 6.46 25.44
CA PHE A 308 -16.55 7.27 24.94
C PHE A 308 -17.85 6.95 25.69
N ARG A 309 -18.23 5.67 25.75
CA ARG A 309 -19.40 5.18 26.48
C ARG A 309 -19.41 5.66 27.92
N SER A 310 -18.27 5.54 28.61
CA SER A 310 -18.16 5.90 30.03
C SER A 310 -18.35 7.39 30.28
N MET A 311 -17.95 8.24 29.34
CA MET A 311 -18.11 9.69 29.42
C MET A 311 -19.56 10.10 29.17
N VAL A 312 -20.21 9.53 28.17
CA VAL A 312 -21.50 10.05 27.67
C VAL A 312 -22.73 9.38 28.26
N ILE A 313 -22.64 8.13 28.76
CA ILE A 313 -23.82 7.35 29.21
C ILE A 313 -24.67 8.07 30.25
N HIS A 314 -24.02 8.82 31.14
CA HIS A 314 -24.72 9.52 32.20
C HIS A 314 -25.32 10.84 31.73
N TYR A 315 -24.69 11.51 30.76
CA TYR A 315 -25.28 12.67 30.07
C TYR A 315 -26.54 12.25 29.31
N CYS A 316 -26.52 11.11 28.62
CA CYS A 316 -27.71 10.56 27.96
C CYS A 316 -28.84 10.31 28.97
N ARG A 317 -28.53 9.64 30.10
CA ARG A 317 -29.53 9.38 31.15
C ARG A 317 -30.12 10.64 31.76
N ALA A 318 -29.29 11.67 32.01
CA ALA A 318 -29.76 12.93 32.56
C ALA A 318 -30.70 13.67 31.60
N ASN A 319 -30.50 13.51 30.29
CA ASN A 319 -31.30 14.15 29.24
C ASN A 319 -32.30 13.18 28.59
N GLY A 320 -32.73 12.11 29.28
CA GLY A 320 -33.78 11.22 28.78
C GLY A 320 -33.48 10.51 27.45
N VAL A 321 -32.22 10.43 27.04
CA VAL A 321 -31.77 9.75 25.81
C VAL A 321 -31.31 8.34 26.17
N GLU A 322 -31.88 7.34 25.50
CA GLU A 322 -31.43 5.97 25.58
C GLU A 322 -30.21 5.76 24.68
N MET A 323 -29.13 5.23 25.26
CA MET A 323 -27.94 4.80 24.52
C MET A 323 -27.82 3.28 24.61
N SER A 324 -27.78 2.63 23.46
CA SER A 324 -27.51 1.19 23.34
C SER A 324 -26.19 0.97 22.59
N SER A 325 -25.39 0.06 23.10
CA SER A 325 -24.21 -0.48 22.41
C SER A 325 -24.57 -1.89 21.95
N GLU A 326 -24.21 -2.25 20.71
CA GLU A 326 -24.44 -3.61 20.18
C GLU A 326 -25.92 -3.96 19.88
N ALA A 327 -26.70 -3.00 19.35
CA ALA A 327 -27.98 -3.31 18.73
C ALA A 327 -27.75 -4.18 17.48
N ASN A 328 -28.24 -5.42 17.51
CA ASN A 328 -27.91 -6.43 16.51
C ASN A 328 -29.11 -6.63 15.57
N ALA A 329 -29.26 -5.74 14.58
CA ALA A 329 -30.30 -5.83 13.53
C ALA A 329 -29.94 -6.83 12.40
N GLY A 330 -29.20 -7.90 12.72
CA GLY A 330 -28.93 -9.02 11.80
C GLY A 330 -27.72 -8.89 10.87
N ARG A 331 -27.08 -7.71 10.76
CA ARG A 331 -25.87 -7.48 9.90
C ARG A 331 -24.60 -7.09 10.67
N GLY A 332 -24.60 -7.30 11.99
CA GLY A 332 -23.53 -6.92 12.92
C GLY A 332 -23.88 -5.64 13.69
N PRO A 333 -23.29 -5.43 14.88
CA PRO A 333 -23.64 -4.31 15.73
C PRO A 333 -23.01 -2.99 15.24
N VAL A 334 -23.81 -1.92 15.23
CA VAL A 334 -23.28 -0.54 15.26
C VAL A 334 -22.68 -0.25 16.64
N ASP A 335 -21.64 0.59 16.69
CA ASP A 335 -20.96 0.90 17.95
C ASP A 335 -21.89 1.56 18.98
N PHE A 336 -22.61 2.62 18.57
CA PHE A 336 -23.58 3.31 19.43
C PHE A 336 -24.84 3.70 18.67
N LYS A 337 -25.99 3.42 19.29
CA LYS A 337 -27.30 3.92 18.88
C LYS A 337 -27.88 4.77 20.00
N PHE A 338 -28.30 5.98 19.64
CA PHE A 338 -28.99 6.91 20.51
C PHE A 338 -30.46 7.01 20.10
N SER A 339 -31.35 7.03 21.07
CA SER A 339 -32.80 7.11 20.83
C SER A 339 -33.45 7.98 21.89
N GLY A 340 -34.21 8.97 21.44
CA GLY A 340 -35.07 9.81 22.27
C GLY A 340 -36.46 9.93 21.65
N TRP A 341 -37.33 10.70 22.29
CA TRP A 341 -38.67 10.96 21.77
C TRP A 341 -38.65 11.77 20.46
N SER A 342 -37.64 12.64 20.32
CA SER A 342 -37.48 13.61 19.24
C SER A 342 -36.60 13.13 18.08
N GLY A 343 -35.86 12.03 18.22
CA GLY A 343 -34.94 11.57 17.19
C GLY A 343 -34.17 10.30 17.52
N ARG A 344 -33.39 9.84 16.54
CA ARG A 344 -32.44 8.72 16.65
C ARG A 344 -31.17 9.09 15.90
N ALA A 345 -30.04 8.59 16.38
CA ALA A 345 -28.74 8.80 15.75
C ALA A 345 -27.84 7.59 15.95
N LEU A 346 -26.92 7.38 15.01
CA LEU A 346 -25.88 6.36 15.10
C LEU A 346 -24.50 6.99 15.21
N ILE A 347 -23.59 6.35 15.94
CA ILE A 347 -22.17 6.68 15.93
C ILE A 347 -21.38 5.41 15.63
N GLU A 348 -20.49 5.50 14.64
CA GLU A 348 -19.48 4.47 14.33
C GLU A 348 -18.10 5.05 14.63
N MET A 349 -17.29 4.34 15.43
CA MET A 349 -15.96 4.79 15.85
C MET A 349 -14.86 3.91 15.25
N LYS A 350 -13.90 4.52 14.56
CA LYS A 350 -12.76 3.81 13.97
C LYS A 350 -11.42 4.47 14.28
N LEU A 351 -10.38 3.65 14.41
CA LEU A 351 -9.01 4.17 14.42
C LEU A 351 -8.57 4.47 12.98
N VAL A 352 -7.88 5.60 12.74
CA VAL A 352 -7.42 5.97 11.38
C VAL A 352 -6.56 4.87 10.74
N LYS A 353 -5.71 4.21 11.53
CA LYS A 353 -4.88 3.06 11.10
C LYS A 353 -5.66 1.81 10.70
N SER A 354 -6.98 1.77 10.89
CA SER A 354 -7.81 0.62 10.56
C SER A 354 -7.86 0.40 9.06
N SER A 355 -7.64 -0.83 8.60
CA SER A 355 -7.79 -1.19 7.18
C SER A 355 -9.22 -1.02 6.66
N LYS A 356 -10.19 -0.83 7.56
CA LYS A 356 -11.62 -0.65 7.26
C LYS A 356 -12.13 0.78 7.48
N ILE A 357 -11.22 1.76 7.63
CA ILE A 357 -11.61 3.16 7.87
C ILE A 357 -12.53 3.69 6.76
N TRP A 358 -12.23 3.39 5.49
CA TRP A 358 -13.03 3.87 4.36
C TRP A 358 -14.32 3.07 4.18
N ASP A 359 -14.25 1.74 4.29
CA ASP A 359 -15.44 0.88 4.25
C ASP A 359 -16.44 1.24 5.36
N GLY A 360 -15.93 1.65 6.52
CA GLY A 360 -16.73 2.07 7.66
C GLY A 360 -17.67 3.23 7.33
N ILE A 361 -17.14 4.28 6.71
CA ILE A 361 -17.91 5.48 6.38
C ILE A 361 -18.68 5.33 5.07
N LEU A 362 -18.12 4.67 4.06
CA LEU A 362 -18.73 4.54 2.74
C LEU A 362 -19.78 3.44 2.65
N ALA A 363 -19.79 2.47 3.55
CA ALA A 363 -20.70 1.32 3.49
C ALA A 363 -21.28 0.90 4.84
N GLN A 364 -20.47 0.78 5.90
CA GLN A 364 -20.96 0.22 7.17
C GLN A 364 -21.98 1.13 7.86
N LEU A 365 -21.66 2.39 8.09
CA LEU A 365 -22.55 3.35 8.73
C LEU A 365 -23.87 3.54 7.95
N PRO A 366 -23.86 3.74 6.61
CA PRO A 366 -25.09 3.77 5.82
C PRO A 366 -25.95 2.51 5.93
N GLU A 367 -25.33 1.32 5.94
CA GLU A 367 -26.06 0.05 6.11
C GLU A 367 -26.73 -0.03 7.50
N TYR A 368 -26.05 0.43 8.56
CA TYR A 368 -26.64 0.50 9.89
C TYR A 368 -27.79 1.50 9.95
N GLN A 369 -27.64 2.67 9.34
CA GLN A 369 -28.69 3.68 9.23
C GLN A 369 -29.93 3.14 8.52
N ASN A 370 -29.75 2.41 7.42
CA ASN A 370 -30.84 1.77 6.69
C ASN A 370 -31.52 0.69 7.55
N ALA A 371 -30.74 -0.18 8.20
CA ALA A 371 -31.27 -1.27 9.01
C ALA A 371 -32.07 -0.78 10.23
N GLU A 372 -31.66 0.33 10.83
CA GLU A 372 -32.27 0.90 12.03
C GLU A 372 -33.32 1.99 11.73
N GLY A 373 -33.46 2.40 10.46
CA GLY A 373 -34.32 3.50 10.04
C GLY A 373 -33.91 4.84 10.67
N VAL A 374 -32.62 5.16 10.61
CA VAL A 374 -32.02 6.35 11.26
C VAL A 374 -31.36 7.24 10.21
N GLU A 375 -31.80 8.49 10.12
CA GLU A 375 -31.30 9.43 9.10
C GLU A 375 -29.95 10.07 9.44
N PHE A 376 -29.64 10.24 10.73
CA PHE A 376 -28.41 10.91 11.19
C PHE A 376 -27.36 9.93 11.73
N GLY A 377 -26.12 10.06 11.24
CA GLY A 377 -24.98 9.26 11.63
C GLY A 377 -23.70 10.10 11.78
N LEU A 378 -22.92 9.82 12.82
CA LEU A 378 -21.58 10.39 13.01
C LEU A 378 -20.51 9.30 12.87
N TYR A 379 -19.52 9.56 12.04
CA TYR A 379 -18.36 8.73 11.86
C TYR A 379 -17.15 9.35 12.57
N VAL A 380 -16.71 8.73 13.67
CA VAL A 380 -15.64 9.27 14.50
C VAL A 380 -14.33 8.53 14.23
N ALA A 381 -13.36 9.23 13.66
CA ALA A 381 -12.02 8.73 13.40
C ALA A 381 -11.05 9.22 14.47
N ILE A 382 -10.23 8.32 15.04
CA ILE A 382 -9.21 8.69 16.05
C ILE A 382 -7.82 8.48 15.46
N ALA A 383 -7.03 9.56 15.42
CA ALA A 383 -5.66 9.59 14.95
C ALA A 383 -4.66 9.38 16.10
N PHE A 384 -3.57 8.63 15.85
CA PHE A 384 -2.53 8.37 16.86
C PHE A 384 -1.12 8.80 16.42
N THR A 385 -0.96 9.19 15.16
CA THR A 385 0.30 9.68 14.58
C THR A 385 0.09 10.99 13.85
N ASP A 386 1.17 11.72 13.53
CA ASP A 386 1.09 12.97 12.77
C ASP A 386 0.51 12.75 11.36
N ASP A 387 0.88 11.64 10.72
CA ASP A 387 0.34 11.25 9.41
C ASP A 387 -1.18 10.99 9.48
N ASP A 388 -1.63 10.32 10.56
CA ASP A 388 -3.05 10.06 10.81
C ASP A 388 -3.86 11.36 11.04
N TYR A 389 -3.24 12.38 11.66
CA TYR A 389 -3.88 13.66 11.98
C TYR A 389 -3.53 14.77 10.96
N SER A 390 -3.36 14.39 9.70
CA SER A 390 -3.07 15.34 8.62
C SER A 390 -4.34 15.94 8.00
N ASP A 391 -4.21 17.12 7.39
CA ASP A 391 -5.30 17.75 6.62
C ASP A 391 -5.78 16.86 5.47
N SER A 392 -4.89 16.05 4.90
CA SER A 392 -5.26 15.08 3.86
C SER A 392 -6.26 14.04 4.38
N VAL A 393 -6.03 13.49 5.56
CA VAL A 393 -6.95 12.50 6.19
C VAL A 393 -8.27 13.18 6.52
N ARG A 394 -8.24 14.38 7.12
CA ARG A 394 -9.44 15.17 7.44
C ARG A 394 -10.29 15.44 6.20
N ASN A 395 -9.67 15.93 5.13
CA ASN A 395 -10.36 16.25 3.88
C ASN A 395 -10.96 15.00 3.22
N LYS A 396 -10.25 13.86 3.27
CA LYS A 396 -10.76 12.58 2.75
C LYS A 396 -11.93 12.05 3.57
N LEU A 397 -11.91 12.17 4.89
CA LEU A 397 -13.03 11.77 5.75
C LEU A 397 -14.28 12.61 5.46
N ASN A 398 -14.12 13.93 5.36
CA ASN A 398 -15.21 14.85 5.03
C ASN A 398 -15.78 14.55 3.63
N GLU A 399 -14.91 14.29 2.66
CA GLU A 399 -15.34 13.93 1.31
C GLU A 399 -16.06 12.57 1.28
N ALA A 400 -15.57 11.58 2.03
CA ALA A 400 -16.21 10.28 2.14
C ALA A 400 -17.59 10.37 2.82
N ALA A 401 -17.73 11.18 3.88
CA ALA A 401 -19.02 11.51 4.49
C ALA A 401 -19.97 12.13 3.47
N ARG A 402 -19.53 13.17 2.75
CA ARG A 402 -20.33 13.85 1.72
C ARG A 402 -20.82 12.89 0.64
N LEU A 403 -19.92 12.08 0.09
CA LEU A 403 -20.24 11.09 -0.95
C LEU A 403 -21.23 10.03 -0.44
N ALA A 404 -21.04 9.52 0.78
CA ALA A 404 -21.96 8.56 1.38
C ALA A 404 -23.34 9.19 1.63
N SER A 405 -23.38 10.41 2.16
CA SER A 405 -24.61 11.18 2.36
C SER A 405 -25.42 11.35 1.08
N GLU A 406 -24.76 11.78 -0.01
CA GLU A 406 -25.40 11.98 -1.32
C GLU A 406 -25.89 10.67 -1.93
N TYR A 407 -25.07 9.62 -1.86
CA TYR A 407 -25.39 8.33 -2.48
C TYR A 407 -26.54 7.61 -1.78
N TYR A 408 -26.54 7.60 -0.44
CA TYR A 408 -27.56 6.90 0.35
C TYR A 408 -28.76 7.78 0.74
N ASN A 409 -28.72 9.08 0.41
CA ASN A 409 -29.72 10.07 0.83
C ASN A 409 -29.89 10.09 2.36
N MET A 410 -28.77 10.22 3.08
CA MET A 410 -28.66 10.21 4.54
C MET A 410 -27.82 11.38 5.04
N ASN A 411 -27.94 11.72 6.32
CA ASN A 411 -27.05 12.70 6.95
C ASN A 411 -25.91 11.98 7.68
N ILE A 412 -24.71 12.02 7.09
CA ILE A 412 -23.48 11.42 7.62
C ILE A 412 -22.46 12.53 7.79
N GLU A 413 -21.95 12.65 9.00
CA GLU A 413 -20.91 13.61 9.35
C GLU A 413 -19.67 12.88 9.84
N ALA A 414 -18.48 13.38 9.49
CA ALA A 414 -17.21 12.82 9.96
C ALA A 414 -16.54 13.74 10.99
N VAL A 415 -15.97 13.15 12.04
CA VAL A 415 -15.18 13.86 13.05
C VAL A 415 -13.82 13.18 13.19
N LEU A 416 -12.75 13.95 13.00
CA LEU A 416 -11.37 13.49 13.26
C LEU A 416 -10.90 14.00 14.62
N ILE A 417 -10.50 13.08 15.50
CA ILE A 417 -10.05 13.37 16.87
C ILE A 417 -8.54 13.13 16.99
N ASP A 418 -7.83 14.09 17.57
CA ASP A 418 -6.40 13.99 17.87
C ASP A 418 -6.11 13.20 19.16
N GLY A 419 -5.88 11.90 19.01
CA GLY A 419 -5.46 10.99 20.08
C GLY A 419 -3.94 10.83 20.24
N ARG A 420 -3.13 11.66 19.56
CA ARG A 420 -1.66 11.61 19.68
C ARG A 420 -1.20 11.90 21.11
N ARG A 421 0.02 11.45 21.45
CA ARG A 421 0.64 11.79 22.74
C ARG A 421 0.96 13.29 22.75
N LYS A 422 0.61 13.96 23.84
CA LYS A 422 0.85 15.41 23.99
C LYS A 422 2.03 15.64 24.94
N ASP A 423 2.88 16.59 24.59
CA ASP A 423 3.88 17.10 25.52
C ASP A 423 3.20 17.92 26.62
N SER A 424 3.78 17.90 27.83
CA SER A 424 3.28 18.72 28.94
C SER A 424 3.29 20.21 28.54
N ALA A 425 2.20 20.93 28.85
CA ALA A 425 2.09 22.36 28.62
C ALA A 425 3.27 23.17 29.20
N SER A 426 3.89 22.68 30.29
CA SER A 426 5.09 23.26 30.90
C SER A 426 6.34 23.27 29.99
N LYS A 427 6.33 22.50 28.89
CA LYS A 427 7.42 22.42 27.91
C LYS A 427 7.15 23.22 26.64
N LEU A 428 5.95 23.76 26.47
CA LEU A 428 5.59 24.57 25.31
C LEU A 428 6.32 25.93 25.38
N LYS A 429 7.06 26.28 24.33
CA LYS A 429 7.71 27.59 24.19
C LYS A 429 7.06 28.36 23.05
N ASN A 430 6.32 29.42 23.37
CA ASN A 430 5.85 30.35 22.34
C ASN A 430 6.91 31.42 22.12
N ARG A 431 7.84 31.15 21.19
CA ARG A 431 8.96 32.04 20.89
C ARG A 431 8.49 33.39 20.39
N GLU A 432 7.43 33.44 19.58
CA GLU A 432 6.92 34.67 19.00
C GLU A 432 6.35 35.63 20.06
N LEU A 433 5.54 35.10 20.99
CA LEU A 433 5.08 35.87 22.17
C LEU A 433 6.23 36.22 23.12
N SER A 434 7.21 35.33 23.29
CA SER A 434 8.41 35.62 24.08
C SER A 434 9.23 36.76 23.46
N ASP A 435 9.38 36.77 22.14
CA ASP A 435 10.12 37.78 21.38
C ASP A 435 9.35 39.11 21.30
N GLN A 436 8.01 39.09 21.39
CA GLN A 436 7.18 40.30 21.54
C GLN A 436 7.26 40.87 22.95
N LEU A 437 7.24 40.03 23.99
CA LEU A 437 7.44 40.45 25.39
C LEU A 437 8.79 41.14 25.58
N HIS A 438 9.85 40.61 24.98
CA HIS A 438 11.19 41.19 25.10
C HIS A 438 11.41 42.43 24.23
N ARG A 439 10.65 42.62 23.15
CA ARG A 439 10.69 43.86 22.35
C ARG A 439 10.05 45.05 23.07
N GLY A 440 8.99 44.84 23.85
CA GLY A 440 8.32 45.92 24.59
C GLY A 440 9.17 46.51 25.74
N SER A 441 10.10 45.73 26.29
CA SER A 441 11.01 46.19 27.35
C SER A 441 12.22 47.01 26.86
N GLU A 442 12.56 46.95 25.57
CA GLU A 442 13.68 47.74 25.02
C GLU A 442 13.27 49.16 24.62
N GLU A 443 11.97 49.42 24.39
CA GLU A 443 11.48 50.77 24.06
C GLU A 443 11.34 51.67 25.30
N GLU A 444 10.97 51.12 26.48
CA GLU A 444 10.87 51.91 27.73
C GLU A 444 12.23 52.29 28.35
N GLU A 445 13.31 51.54 28.10
CA GLU A 445 14.66 51.93 28.60
C GLU A 445 15.35 53.01 27.73
N SER A 446 14.75 53.40 26.61
CA SER A 446 15.30 54.40 25.69
C SER A 446 14.71 55.81 25.84
N GLU A 447 13.67 55.99 26.67
CA GLU A 447 13.07 57.31 26.95
C GLU A 447 13.60 57.99 28.23
N ASP A 448 14.46 57.32 29.02
CA ASP A 448 15.04 57.84 30.27
C ASP A 448 16.57 58.08 30.24
N GLN A 449 17.18 58.19 29.04
CA GLN A 449 18.55 58.70 28.82
C GLN A 449 18.54 59.93 27.90
#